data_AF-A0A5C9BHZ8-F1
#
_entry.id   AF-A0A5C9BHZ8-F1
#
_cell.length_a   1.000
_cell.length_b   1.000
_cell.length_c   1.000
_cell.angle_alpha   90.00
_cell.angle_beta   90.00
_cell.angle_gamma   90.00
#
_symmetry.space_group_name_H-M   'P 1'
#
loop_
_entity.id
_entity.type
_entity.pdbx_description
1 polymer ?
#
loop_
_entity_poly.entity_id
_entity_poly.type
_entity_poly.pdbx_seq_one_letter_code
_entity_poly.pdbx_strand_id
1 'polypeptide(L)'
;SDRLAIEQAARDLKDAIKADDAAKIKRGMEALQQASHKLAEEVYKKAQQKPGAGGRGPEGPEEPAEKPAGKDDKVVDAEFKVEDDKP
;
A
#
# COMPACT_ATOMS: atom_id res chain seq x y z
N SER A 1 5.98 11.85 12.33
CA SER A 1 4.89 11.27 11.53
C SER A 1 5.46 10.49 10.38
N ASP A 2 4.95 9.31 10.08
CA ASP A 2 5.46 8.40 9.02
C ASP A 2 5.64 9.08 7.67
N ARG A 3 4.80 10.08 7.36
CA ARG A 3 4.95 10.94 6.20
C ARG A 3 6.32 11.64 6.10
N LEU A 4 6.86 12.16 7.20
CA LEU A 4 8.18 12.80 7.21
C LEU A 4 9.30 11.80 6.94
N ALA A 5 9.15 10.56 7.43
CA ALA A 5 10.12 9.49 7.18
C ALA A 5 10.11 9.07 5.70
N ILE A 6 8.93 9.01 5.07
CA ILE A 6 8.78 8.75 3.63
C ILE A 6 9.42 9.87 2.80
N GLU A 7 9.13 11.13 3.14
CA GLU A 7 9.67 12.29 2.43
C GLU A 7 11.21 12.36 2.54
N GLN A 8 11.76 12.03 3.71
CA GLN A 8 13.21 11.94 3.90
C GLN A 8 13.82 10.79 3.11
N ALA A 9 13.26 9.57 3.20
CA ALA A 9 13.74 8.40 2.46
C ALA A 9 13.71 8.63 0.93
N ALA A 10 12.68 9.32 0.42
CA ALA A 10 12.57 9.67 -0.98
C ALA A 10 13.64 10.68 -1.42
N ARG A 11 13.98 11.67 -0.56
CA ARG A 11 15.07 12.63 -0.83
C ARG A 11 16.42 11.92 -0.84
N ASP A 12 16.69 11.10 0.17
CA ASP A 12 17.96 10.37 0.30
C ASP A 12 18.15 9.39 -0.87
N LEU A 13 17.08 8.70 -1.29
CA LEU A 13 17.10 7.85 -2.48
C LEU A 13 17.40 8.66 -3.75
N LYS A 14 16.77 9.83 -3.91
CA LYS A 14 17.01 10.70 -5.07
C LYS A 14 18.46 11.19 -5.12
N ASP A 15 19.04 11.52 -3.99
CA ASP A 15 20.44 11.96 -3.93
C ASP A 15 21.41 10.78 -4.14
N ALA A 16 21.09 9.59 -3.65
CA ALA A 16 21.84 8.37 -3.95
C ALA A 16 21.83 8.03 -5.45
N ILE A 17 20.70 8.22 -6.13
CA ILE A 17 20.59 8.04 -7.60
C ILE A 17 21.50 9.02 -8.32
N LYS A 18 21.50 10.31 -7.95
CA LYS A 18 22.38 11.32 -8.56
C LYS A 18 23.86 11.02 -8.34
N ALA A 19 24.19 10.41 -7.21
CA ALA A 19 25.56 10.05 -6.84
C ALA A 19 26.00 8.69 -7.40
N ASP A 20 25.12 7.97 -8.11
CA ASP A 20 25.36 6.61 -8.62
C ASP A 20 25.80 5.60 -7.52
N ASP A 21 25.30 5.81 -6.29
CA ASP A 21 25.66 4.99 -5.14
C ASP A 21 24.69 3.81 -5.02
N ALA A 22 24.99 2.73 -5.73
CA ALA A 22 24.14 1.53 -5.79
C ALA A 22 23.79 0.94 -4.40
N ALA A 23 24.69 1.03 -3.43
CA ALA A 23 24.45 0.53 -2.08
C ALA A 23 23.43 1.40 -1.34
N LYS A 24 23.53 2.72 -1.44
CA LYS A 24 22.54 3.64 -0.88
C LYS A 24 21.21 3.58 -1.61
N ILE A 25 21.21 3.39 -2.92
CA ILE A 25 19.99 3.22 -3.71
C ILE A 25 19.20 2.01 -3.20
N LYS A 26 19.85 0.86 -3.04
CA LYS A 26 19.18 -0.34 -2.49
C LYS A 26 18.57 -0.08 -1.11
N ARG A 27 19.37 0.46 -0.19
CA ARG A 27 18.90 0.76 1.18
C ARG A 27 17.76 1.79 1.19
N GLY A 28 17.83 2.80 0.33
CA GLY A 28 16.81 3.82 0.19
C GLY A 28 15.49 3.26 -0.35
N MET A 29 15.56 2.33 -1.32
CA MET A 29 14.38 1.62 -1.81
C MET A 29 13.73 0.77 -0.71
N GLU A 30 14.51 -0.02 0.03
CA GLU A 30 14.00 -0.84 1.13
C GLU A 30 13.33 0.01 2.22
N ALA A 31 13.97 1.13 2.60
CA ALA A 31 13.44 2.05 3.60
C ALA A 31 12.12 2.71 3.12
N LEU A 32 12.07 3.17 1.87
CA LEU A 32 10.87 3.77 1.30
C LEU A 32 9.71 2.77 1.23
N GLN A 33 10.00 1.52 0.88
CA GLN A 33 9.02 0.44 0.80
C GLN A 33 8.45 0.12 2.19
N GLN A 34 9.30 -0.05 3.20
CA GLN A 34 8.86 -0.27 4.58
C GLN A 34 8.01 0.89 5.12
N ALA A 35 8.41 2.13 4.83
CA ALA A 35 7.65 3.30 5.26
C ALA A 35 6.29 3.39 4.55
N SER A 36 6.22 2.99 3.28
CA SER A 36 4.97 2.92 2.51
C SER A 36 4.01 1.87 3.06
N HIS A 37 4.52 0.70 3.46
CA HIS A 37 3.72 -0.33 4.11
C HIS A 37 3.11 0.17 5.42
N LYS A 38 3.90 0.81 6.29
CA LYS A 38 3.40 1.38 7.54
C LYS A 38 2.31 2.42 7.31
N LEU A 39 2.49 3.29 6.30
CA LEU A 39 1.46 4.27 5.94
C LEU A 39 0.17 3.58 5.48
N ALA A 40 0.27 2.52 4.67
CA ALA A 40 -0.87 1.76 4.21
C ALA A 40 -1.62 1.12 5.40
N GLU A 41 -0.91 0.55 6.37
CA GLU A 41 -1.51 0.00 7.59
C GLU A 41 -2.24 1.09 8.40
N GLU A 42 -1.62 2.26 8.58
CA GLU A 42 -2.24 3.36 9.32
C GLU A 42 -3.45 3.95 8.60
N VAL A 43 -3.42 4.02 7.26
CA VAL A 43 -4.56 4.43 6.44
C VAL A 43 -5.68 3.40 6.54
N TYR A 44 -5.36 2.10 6.48
CA TYR A 44 -6.35 1.02 6.58
C TYR A 44 -6.99 0.98 7.97
N LYS A 45 -6.22 1.12 9.05
CA LYS A 45 -6.75 1.26 10.42
C LYS A 45 -7.68 2.46 10.57
N LYS A 46 -7.29 3.62 10.02
CA LYS A 46 -8.13 4.83 10.03
C LYS A 46 -9.39 4.68 9.18
N ALA A 47 -9.31 3.92 8.09
CA ALA A 47 -10.47 3.60 7.25
C ALA A 47 -11.44 2.65 7.98
N GLN A 48 -10.94 1.64 8.69
CA GLN A 48 -11.74 0.72 9.50
C GLN A 48 -12.43 1.41 10.69
N GLN A 49 -11.82 2.46 11.24
CA GLN A 49 -12.40 3.25 12.33
C GLN A 49 -13.48 4.24 11.87
N LYS A 50 -13.74 4.39 10.56
CA LYS A 50 -14.88 5.13 10.03
C LYS A 50 -15.98 4.15 9.62
N PRO A 51 -17.11 4.04 10.36
CA PRO A 51 -18.26 3.31 9.88
C PRO A 51 -18.88 4.13 8.73
N GLY A 52 -18.73 3.64 7.50
CA GLY A 52 -19.38 4.19 6.31
C GLY A 52 -18.45 4.92 5.34
N ALA A 53 -17.70 4.17 4.54
CA ALA A 53 -17.33 4.56 3.18
C ALA A 53 -16.89 3.29 2.44
N GLY A 54 -17.86 2.62 1.81
CA GLY A 54 -17.59 1.49 0.93
C GLY A 54 -16.68 1.88 -0.24
N GLY A 55 -15.82 0.94 -0.62
CA GLY A 55 -15.38 0.71 -1.99
C GLY A 55 -14.59 1.81 -2.70
N ARG A 56 -13.26 1.81 -2.55
CA ARG A 56 -12.29 1.80 -3.67
C ARG A 56 -10.87 1.72 -3.13
N GLY A 57 -10.23 0.57 -3.34
CA GLY A 57 -8.77 0.46 -3.29
C GLY A 57 -8.14 1.21 -4.47
N PRO A 58 -6.83 1.51 -4.43
CA PRO A 58 -6.16 2.20 -5.52
C PRO A 58 -5.99 1.23 -6.69
N GLU A 59 -6.88 1.29 -7.66
CA GLU A 59 -6.68 0.68 -8.98
C GLU A 59 -5.60 1.49 -9.71
N GLY A 60 -4.57 0.79 -10.19
CA GLY A 60 -3.58 1.33 -11.11
C GLY A 60 -4.21 1.71 -12.46
N PRO A 61 -3.47 2.42 -13.33
CA PRO A 61 -4.06 3.13 -14.46
C PRO A 61 -4.37 2.21 -15.63
N GLU A 62 -5.65 2.00 -15.94
CA GLU A 62 -6.12 1.62 -17.28
C GLU A 62 -7.56 2.09 -17.48
N GLU A 63 -7.75 3.04 -18.41
CA GLU A 63 -9.03 3.40 -19.02
C GLU A 63 -9.19 2.61 -20.34
N PRO A 64 -10.34 2.59 -21.03
CA PRO A 64 -11.74 2.66 -20.61
C PRO A 64 -12.54 1.44 -21.14
N ALA A 65 -13.51 0.93 -20.38
CA ALA A 65 -14.61 0.18 -21.00
C ALA A 65 -15.91 0.36 -20.21
N GLU A 66 -16.98 0.52 -20.98
CA GLU A 66 -18.30 1.01 -20.61
C GLU A 66 -19.01 0.24 -19.49
N LYS A 67 -19.81 1.00 -18.74
CA LYS A 67 -20.93 0.56 -17.87
C LYS A 67 -21.98 -0.23 -18.69
N PRO A 68 -22.91 -1.02 -18.10
CA PRO A 68 -23.50 -0.75 -16.79
C PRO A 68 -23.87 -1.93 -15.86
N ALA A 69 -23.89 -1.56 -14.58
CA ALA A 69 -24.89 -1.87 -13.56
C ALA A 69 -25.18 -3.34 -13.20
N GLY A 70 -24.82 -3.62 -11.94
CA GLY A 70 -25.62 -4.45 -11.06
C GLY A 70 -24.99 -5.78 -10.77
N LYS A 71 -24.41 -5.91 -9.57
CA LYS A 71 -24.75 -6.93 -8.58
C LYS A 71 -23.69 -6.99 -7.49
N ASP A 72 -24.20 -6.80 -6.28
CA ASP A 72 -23.77 -7.47 -5.06
C ASP A 72 -22.35 -7.17 -4.56
N ASP A 73 -22.31 -6.30 -3.54
CA ASP A 73 -21.49 -6.43 -2.34
C ASP A 73 -21.09 -7.88 -2.05
N LYS A 74 -20.01 -8.35 -2.67
CA LYS A 74 -19.17 -9.39 -2.11
C LYS A 74 -18.07 -8.68 -1.35
N VAL A 75 -18.45 -8.22 -0.16
CA VAL A 75 -17.52 -8.03 0.94
C VAL A 75 -16.72 -9.33 1.03
N VAL A 76 -15.46 -9.28 0.59
CA VAL A 76 -14.52 -10.39 0.74
C VAL A 76 -14.19 -10.42 2.22
N ASP A 77 -14.95 -11.21 2.97
CA ASP A 77 -14.62 -11.60 4.33
C ASP A 77 -13.28 -12.36 4.24
N ALA A 78 -12.22 -11.68 4.65
CA ALA A 78 -10.88 -12.23 4.70
C ALA A 78 -10.79 -13.25 5.85
N GLU A 79 -11.46 -14.38 5.70
CA GLU A 79 -11.20 -15.57 6.49
C GLU A 79 -9.90 -16.22 5.98
N PHE A 80 -8.76 -15.63 6.36
CA PHE A 80 -7.49 -16.36 6.33
C PHE A 80 -7.53 -17.43 7.43
N LYS A 81 -8.16 -18.56 7.11
CA LYS A 81 -7.98 -19.81 7.86
C LYS A 81 -6.61 -20.35 7.45
N VAL A 82 -5.63 -20.15 8.33
CA VAL A 82 -4.38 -20.92 8.33
C VAL A 82 -4.78 -22.38 8.46
N GLU A 83 -4.69 -23.14 7.37
CA GLU A 83 -4.69 -24.60 7.45
C GLU A 83 -3.40 -25.03 8.15
N ASP A 84 -3.49 -25.26 9.45
CA ASP A 84 -2.56 -26.10 10.18
C ASP A 84 -3.40 -26.98 11.11
N ASP A 85 -3.78 -28.16 10.63
CA ASP A 85 -3.75 -29.37 11.48
C ASP A 85 -3.73 -30.62 10.60
N LYS A 86 -2.60 -31.33 10.66
CA LYS A 86 -2.43 -32.69 10.13
C LYS A 86 -3.32 -33.68 10.91
N PRO A 87 -3.68 -34.80 10.30
CA PRO A 87 -2.99 -36.04 10.70
C PRO A 87 -2.31 -36.80 9.56
#